data_AF-A0A7X1PHM9-F1
#
_entry.id   AF-A0A7X1PHM9-F1
#
_cell.length_a   1.000
_cell.length_b   1.000
_cell.length_c   1.000
_cell.angle_alpha   90.00
_cell.angle_beta   90.00
_cell.angle_gamma   90.00
#
_symmetry.space_group_name_H-M   'P 1'
#
loop_
_entity.id
_entity.type
_entity.pdbx_description
1 polymer ?
#
loop_
_entity_poly.entity_id
_entity_poly.type
_entity_poly.pdbx_seq_one_letter_code
_entity_poly.pdbx_strand_id
1 'polypeptide(L)'
;MTQRIVIKSLEKLGRFADLVLPSDEPANERALVLVAQPDLETELATLAEAAGRAAEELRELADADKAARRDAQEAVALYRRIQEDATRLAHVADEAHALSEQASNLAERAFTPDLREKARQVSTAVCAIATSSGARLATVNAEAAALSTRQDVSCLLAEERAREDAVLREAEERRKEARLREQIEHADELARQGKGNEALRLLGHLTSEQPNEPQLASCLENVRRRAWAVKTVEVESAVREARRLFRREPHQALAILDDIDLADMPEELVRQVYGCWLQACRRLKLEGATHYSPAMGKGAVLVPADDGRLEVVSAIGLPRWKAGCRFSASALKGARPLR
;
A
#
# COMPACT_ATOMS: atom_id res chain seq x y z
N MET A 1 -24.61 -0.09 -6.56
CA MET A 1 -25.05 0.90 -5.56
C MET A 1 -25.24 0.18 -4.23
N THR A 2 -24.28 0.29 -3.31
CA THR A 2 -24.30 -0.40 -2.01
C THR A 2 -24.84 0.56 -0.96
N GLN A 3 -26.13 0.44 -0.60
CA GLN A 3 -26.72 1.22 0.49
C GLN A 3 -26.27 0.64 1.83
N ARG A 4 -25.60 1.48 2.64
CA ARG A 4 -25.14 1.14 3.99
C ARG A 4 -26.31 1.32 4.97
N ILE A 5 -26.92 0.21 5.39
CA ILE A 5 -27.98 0.22 6.41
C ILE A 5 -27.33 0.17 7.80
N VAL A 6 -27.54 1.21 8.61
CA VAL A 6 -27.08 1.26 10.01
C VAL A 6 -28.25 0.88 10.92
N ILE A 7 -28.18 -0.30 11.51
CA ILE A 7 -29.21 -0.83 12.42
C ILE A 7 -28.91 -0.34 13.84
N LYS A 8 -29.85 0.42 14.42
CA LYS A 8 -29.70 1.06 15.75
C LYS A 8 -30.34 0.30 16.92
N SER A 9 -30.99 -0.84 16.67
CA SER A 9 -31.56 -1.69 17.73
C SER A 9 -31.72 -3.15 17.29
N LEU A 10 -31.59 -4.09 18.23
CA LEU A 10 -31.70 -5.54 18.00
C LEU A 10 -33.07 -5.97 17.45
N GLU A 11 -34.17 -5.31 17.84
CA GLU A 11 -35.52 -5.61 17.31
C GLU A 11 -35.65 -5.35 15.80
N LYS A 12 -34.89 -4.41 15.25
CA LYS A 12 -34.92 -4.11 13.81
C LYS A 12 -34.17 -5.14 12.97
N LEU A 13 -33.35 -5.98 13.60
CA LEU A 13 -32.55 -7.01 12.94
C LEU A 13 -33.42 -8.18 12.45
N GLY A 14 -34.53 -8.46 13.15
CA GLY A 14 -35.49 -9.50 12.75
C GLY A 14 -36.19 -9.23 11.41
N ARG A 15 -36.31 -7.96 10.97
CA ARG A 15 -36.90 -7.61 9.67
C ARG A 15 -35.96 -7.82 8.48
N PHE A 16 -34.68 -8.09 8.73
CA PHE A 16 -33.67 -8.35 7.70
C PHE A 16 -33.09 -9.76 7.79
N ALA A 17 -33.66 -10.63 8.63
CA ALA A 17 -33.21 -12.02 8.80
C ALA A 17 -33.17 -12.76 7.45
N ASP A 18 -34.16 -12.52 6.58
CA ASP A 18 -34.27 -13.15 5.27
C ASP A 18 -33.24 -12.65 4.24
N LEU A 19 -32.58 -11.51 4.50
CA LEU A 19 -31.55 -10.91 3.62
C LEU A 19 -30.12 -11.29 4.04
N VAL A 20 -29.94 -11.92 5.20
CA VAL A 20 -28.63 -12.24 5.80
C VAL A 20 -28.29 -13.73 5.72
N LEU A 21 -29.21 -14.57 5.24
CA LEU A 21 -28.92 -16.00 5.04
C LEU A 21 -28.24 -16.21 3.67
N PRO A 22 -26.92 -16.50 3.62
CA PRO A 22 -26.34 -17.10 2.42
C PRO A 22 -26.97 -18.48 2.19
N SER A 23 -27.35 -18.79 0.94
CA SER A 23 -27.90 -20.10 0.52
C SER A 23 -26.86 -21.22 0.43
N ASP A 24 -25.75 -21.12 1.17
CA ASP A 24 -24.80 -22.21 1.33
C ASP A 24 -24.97 -22.78 2.74
N GLU A 25 -25.60 -23.94 2.83
CA GLU A 25 -25.68 -24.74 4.04
C GLU A 25 -24.27 -24.94 4.62
N PRO A 26 -23.94 -24.44 5.82
CA PRO A 26 -22.80 -24.97 6.53
C PRO A 26 -23.12 -26.44 6.85
N ALA A 27 -22.24 -27.36 6.42
CA ALA A 27 -22.31 -28.77 6.77
C ALA A 27 -22.63 -28.91 8.27
N ASN A 28 -23.85 -29.35 8.54
CA ASN A 28 -24.55 -29.13 9.79
C ASN A 28 -24.19 -30.23 10.81
N GLU A 29 -22.91 -30.32 11.18
CA GLU A 29 -22.45 -31.24 12.25
C GLU A 29 -22.85 -30.75 13.66
N ARG A 30 -23.46 -29.57 13.76
CA ARG A 30 -23.99 -28.97 15.01
C ARG A 30 -25.50 -28.73 14.98
N ALA A 31 -26.24 -29.45 14.13
CA ALA A 31 -27.69 -29.38 14.11
C ALA A 31 -28.23 -29.86 15.47
N LEU A 32 -28.85 -28.95 16.24
CA LEU A 32 -29.63 -29.33 17.42
C LEU A 32 -30.81 -30.20 16.93
N VAL A 33 -30.75 -31.50 17.23
CA VAL A 33 -31.83 -32.44 16.94
C VAL A 33 -33.03 -32.05 17.78
N LEU A 34 -34.11 -31.61 17.12
CA LEU A 34 -35.40 -31.36 17.76
C LEU A 34 -36.01 -32.69 18.21
N VAL A 35 -35.80 -33.03 19.48
CA VAL A 35 -36.50 -34.15 20.13
C VAL A 35 -37.89 -33.66 20.56
N ALA A 36 -38.93 -34.44 20.23
CA ALA A 36 -40.33 -34.15 20.58
C ALA A 36 -40.48 -33.96 22.09
N GLN A 37 -41.32 -33.02 22.55
CA GLN A 37 -41.46 -32.65 23.98
C GLN A 37 -41.99 -33.79 24.86
N PRO A 38 -41.21 -34.26 25.83
CA PRO A 38 -41.67 -35.22 26.81
C PRO A 38 -41.63 -34.63 28.22
N ASP A 39 -41.97 -35.45 29.21
CA ASP A 39 -42.28 -35.07 30.59
C ASP A 39 -41.09 -34.37 31.28
N LEU A 40 -41.21 -33.05 31.45
CA LEU A 40 -40.10 -32.12 31.61
C LEU A 40 -39.24 -32.38 32.87
N GLU A 41 -39.80 -32.85 33.98
CA GLU A 41 -39.03 -32.98 35.23
C GLU A 41 -38.12 -34.22 35.26
N THR A 42 -38.62 -35.37 34.80
CA THR A 42 -37.83 -36.61 34.73
C THR A 42 -36.78 -36.53 33.62
N GLU A 43 -37.07 -35.77 32.56
CA GLU A 43 -36.14 -35.55 31.46
C GLU A 43 -35.12 -34.44 31.70
N LEU A 44 -35.47 -33.38 32.43
CA LEU A 44 -34.47 -32.36 32.80
C LEU A 44 -33.40 -32.95 33.71
N ALA A 45 -33.76 -33.86 34.63
CA ALA A 45 -32.78 -34.57 35.46
C ALA A 45 -31.87 -35.49 34.63
N THR A 46 -32.44 -36.28 33.70
CA THR A 46 -31.63 -37.17 32.84
C THR A 46 -30.79 -36.40 31.82
N LEU A 47 -31.28 -35.27 31.29
CA LEU A 47 -30.52 -34.36 30.44
C LEU A 47 -29.40 -33.66 31.24
N ALA A 48 -29.65 -33.26 32.49
CA ALA A 48 -28.63 -32.68 33.36
C ALA A 48 -27.53 -33.71 33.71
N GLU A 49 -27.90 -34.97 33.97
CA GLU A 49 -26.94 -36.06 34.19
C GLU A 49 -26.16 -36.41 32.91
N ALA A 50 -26.80 -36.42 31.74
CA ALA A 50 -26.13 -36.63 30.46
C ALA A 50 -25.18 -35.48 30.13
N ALA A 51 -25.59 -34.23 30.37
CA ALA A 51 -24.73 -33.06 30.22
C ALA A 51 -23.58 -33.07 31.25
N GLY A 52 -23.83 -33.53 32.47
CA GLY A 52 -22.81 -33.72 33.50
C GLY A 52 -21.74 -34.72 33.08
N ARG A 53 -22.16 -35.90 32.60
CA ARG A 53 -21.26 -36.93 32.05
C ARG A 53 -20.48 -36.44 30.83
N ALA A 54 -21.16 -35.79 29.87
CA ALA A 54 -20.49 -35.21 28.70
C ALA A 54 -19.47 -34.12 29.11
N ALA A 55 -19.77 -33.32 30.13
CA ALA A 55 -18.83 -32.32 30.65
C ALA A 55 -17.65 -32.94 31.40
N GLU A 56 -17.83 -34.10 32.03
CA GLU A 56 -16.75 -34.88 32.64
C GLU A 56 -15.87 -35.54 31.57
N GLU A 57 -16.45 -36.19 30.58
CA GLU A 57 -15.74 -36.76 29.43
C GLU A 57 -14.94 -35.68 28.68
N LEU A 58 -15.52 -34.50 28.45
CA LEU A 58 -14.81 -33.36 27.85
C LEU A 58 -13.65 -32.87 28.72
N ARG A 59 -13.79 -32.89 30.05
CA ARG A 59 -12.71 -32.54 30.98
C ARG A 59 -11.57 -33.56 30.92
N GLU A 60 -11.90 -34.84 30.93
CA GLU A 60 -10.92 -35.93 30.80
C GLU A 60 -10.18 -35.86 29.46
N LEU A 61 -10.89 -35.64 28.36
CA LEU A 61 -10.28 -35.45 27.04
C LEU A 61 -9.38 -34.20 26.99
N ALA A 62 -9.80 -33.09 27.60
CA ALA A 62 -8.99 -31.88 27.65
C ALA A 62 -7.72 -32.06 28.50
N ASP A 63 -7.78 -32.82 29.58
CA ASP A 63 -6.62 -33.11 30.41
C ASP A 63 -5.67 -34.13 29.75
N ALA A 64 -6.21 -35.11 29.03
CA ALA A 64 -5.44 -36.02 28.18
C ALA A 64 -4.73 -35.25 27.03
N ASP A 65 -5.41 -34.30 26.37
CA ASP A 65 -4.81 -33.44 25.36
C ASP A 65 -3.67 -32.59 25.93
N LYS A 66 -3.88 -31.96 27.10
CA LYS A 66 -2.81 -31.20 27.77
C LYS A 66 -1.60 -32.07 28.11
N ALA A 67 -1.82 -33.30 28.57
CA ALA A 67 -0.73 -34.23 28.86
C ALA A 67 0.03 -34.60 27.58
N ALA A 68 -0.68 -34.99 26.52
CA ALA A 68 -0.08 -35.29 25.22
C ALA A 68 0.71 -34.09 24.66
N ARG A 69 0.22 -32.86 24.84
CA ARG A 69 0.94 -31.64 24.45
C ARG A 69 2.22 -31.41 25.24
N ARG A 70 2.24 -31.71 26.54
CA ARG A 70 3.48 -31.63 27.35
C ARG A 70 4.51 -32.64 26.88
N ASP A 71 4.10 -33.89 26.65
CA ASP A 71 5.00 -34.94 26.16
C ASP A 71 5.56 -34.59 24.78
N ALA A 72 4.72 -34.03 23.90
CA ALA A 72 5.14 -33.56 22.58
C ALA A 72 6.10 -32.36 22.67
N GLN A 73 5.91 -31.44 23.62
CA GLN A 73 6.83 -30.33 23.87
C GLN A 73 8.19 -30.83 24.36
N GLU A 74 8.22 -31.82 25.25
CA GLU A 74 9.47 -32.45 25.69
C GLU A 74 10.18 -33.15 24.52
N ALA A 75 9.43 -33.85 23.65
CA ALA A 75 9.96 -34.47 22.45
C ALA A 75 10.52 -33.43 21.44
N VAL A 76 9.86 -32.27 21.28
CA VAL A 76 10.37 -31.14 20.48
C VAL A 76 11.66 -30.57 21.08
N ALA A 77 11.73 -30.41 22.41
CA ALA A 77 12.94 -29.95 23.09
C ALA A 77 14.11 -30.92 22.90
N LEU A 78 13.84 -32.24 22.99
CA LEU A 78 14.83 -33.27 22.70
C LEU A 78 15.28 -33.22 21.23
N TYR A 79 14.34 -33.09 20.29
CA TYR A 79 14.64 -32.94 18.87
C TYR A 79 15.57 -31.74 18.61
N ARG A 80 15.29 -30.57 19.20
CA ARG A 80 16.14 -29.37 19.08
C ARG A 80 17.56 -29.61 19.61
N ARG A 81 17.68 -30.26 20.77
CA ARG A 81 18.99 -30.60 21.34
C ARG A 81 19.78 -31.55 20.41
N ILE A 82 19.11 -32.54 19.84
CA ILE A 82 19.72 -33.47 18.88
C ILE A 82 20.18 -32.73 17.61
N GLN A 83 19.40 -31.75 17.12
CA GLN A 83 19.81 -30.89 16.00
C GLN A 83 21.04 -30.02 16.32
N GLU A 84 21.11 -29.44 17.51
CA GLU A 84 22.29 -28.69 17.97
C GLU A 84 23.53 -29.58 18.06
N ASP A 85 23.38 -30.78 18.63
CA ASP A 85 24.47 -31.75 18.74
C ASP A 85 24.91 -32.27 17.36
N ALA A 86 23.97 -32.49 16.43
CA ALA A 86 24.27 -32.82 15.04
C ALA A 86 25.08 -31.71 14.35
N THR A 87 24.70 -30.45 14.55
CA THR A 87 25.42 -29.29 13.99
C THR A 87 26.86 -29.22 14.52
N ARG A 88 27.05 -29.43 15.83
CA ARG A 88 28.39 -29.46 16.44
C ARG A 88 29.23 -30.63 15.93
N LEU A 89 28.64 -31.81 15.79
CA LEU A 89 29.32 -33.00 15.26
C LEU A 89 29.71 -32.85 13.79
N ALA A 90 28.84 -32.23 12.99
CA ALA A 90 29.15 -31.91 11.59
C ALA A 90 30.35 -30.98 11.50
N HIS A 91 30.38 -29.92 12.31
CA HIS A 91 31.52 -29.00 12.36
C HIS A 91 32.83 -29.70 12.74
N VAL A 92 32.82 -30.56 13.77
CA VAL A 92 34.01 -31.33 14.17
C VAL A 92 34.45 -32.31 13.08
N ALA A 93 33.51 -32.95 12.37
CA ALA A 93 33.83 -33.84 11.26
C ALA A 93 34.49 -33.08 10.10
N ASP A 94 33.96 -31.92 9.73
CA ASP A 94 34.50 -31.07 8.66
C ASP A 94 35.91 -30.54 9.01
N GLU A 95 36.11 -30.07 10.24
CA GLU A 95 37.42 -29.63 10.72
C GLU A 95 38.43 -30.78 10.75
N ALA A 96 38.03 -31.95 11.23
CA ALA A 96 38.88 -33.14 11.23
C ALA A 96 39.22 -33.58 9.78
N HIS A 97 38.27 -33.54 8.85
CA HIS A 97 38.56 -33.82 7.45
C HIS A 97 39.59 -32.83 6.87
N ALA A 98 39.41 -31.53 7.09
CA ALA A 98 40.34 -30.51 6.63
C ALA A 98 41.75 -30.68 7.22
N LEU A 99 41.86 -30.96 8.52
CA LEU A 99 43.13 -31.21 9.20
C LEU A 99 43.80 -32.50 8.71
N SER A 100 43.02 -33.55 8.42
CA SER A 100 43.52 -34.80 7.86
C SER A 100 44.12 -34.58 6.47
N GLU A 101 43.46 -33.80 5.60
CA GLU A 101 43.97 -33.43 4.28
C GLU A 101 45.25 -32.59 4.37
N GLN A 102 45.30 -31.61 5.27
CA GLN A 102 46.50 -30.81 5.51
C GLN A 102 47.67 -31.67 6.00
N ALA A 103 47.43 -32.58 6.94
CA ALA A 103 48.44 -33.50 7.45
C ALA A 103 48.93 -34.48 6.37
N SER A 104 48.03 -34.97 5.51
CA SER A 104 48.39 -35.82 4.37
C SER A 104 49.27 -35.07 3.36
N ASN A 105 48.88 -33.84 3.00
CA ASN A 105 49.67 -32.98 2.13
C ASN A 105 51.07 -32.68 2.71
N LEU A 106 51.16 -32.46 4.02
CA LEU A 106 52.43 -32.25 4.71
C LEU A 106 53.27 -33.53 4.75
N ALA A 107 52.65 -34.71 4.90
CA ALA A 107 53.32 -36.00 4.83
C ALA A 107 53.95 -36.28 3.45
N GLU A 108 53.33 -35.79 2.37
CA GLU A 108 53.87 -35.91 1.02
C GLU A 108 55.00 -34.91 0.74
N ARG A 109 54.86 -33.67 1.24
CA ARG A 109 55.74 -32.55 0.87
C ARG A 109 56.87 -32.27 1.85
N ALA A 110 56.83 -32.82 3.08
CA ALA A 110 57.84 -32.53 4.08
C ALA A 110 59.25 -32.96 3.63
N PHE A 111 60.25 -32.15 4.00
CA PHE A 111 61.63 -32.33 3.53
C PHE A 111 62.34 -33.52 4.22
N THR A 112 62.12 -33.69 5.53
CA THR A 112 62.77 -34.73 6.34
C THR A 112 61.87 -35.96 6.52
N PRO A 113 62.42 -37.18 6.55
CA PRO A 113 61.65 -38.41 6.76
C PRO A 113 60.88 -38.42 8.09
N ASP A 114 61.46 -37.88 9.17
CA ASP A 114 60.80 -37.82 10.49
C ASP A 114 59.54 -36.95 10.50
N LEU A 115 59.56 -35.82 9.79
CA LEU A 115 58.39 -34.96 9.64
C LEU A 115 57.31 -35.62 8.76
N ARG A 116 57.70 -36.38 7.73
CA ARG A 116 56.75 -37.16 6.93
C ARG A 116 56.03 -38.20 7.77
N GLU A 117 56.77 -38.93 8.59
CA GLU A 117 56.20 -39.98 9.43
C GLU A 117 55.29 -39.43 10.52
N LYS A 118 55.69 -38.35 11.20
CA LYS A 118 54.83 -37.64 12.16
C LYS A 118 53.54 -37.12 11.50
N ALA A 119 53.64 -36.57 10.29
CA ALA A 119 52.48 -36.08 9.56
C ALA A 119 51.53 -37.20 9.11
N ARG A 120 52.04 -38.38 8.74
CA ARG A 120 51.22 -39.58 8.48
C ARG A 120 50.49 -40.07 9.73
N GLN A 121 51.17 -40.07 10.88
CA GLN A 121 50.55 -40.46 12.14
C GLN A 121 49.43 -39.50 12.54
N VAL A 122 49.65 -38.19 12.40
CA VAL A 122 48.62 -37.16 12.64
C VAL A 122 47.47 -37.31 11.64
N SER A 123 47.74 -37.46 10.35
CA SER A 123 46.69 -37.67 9.33
C SER A 123 45.84 -38.91 9.65
N THR A 124 46.47 -40.01 10.04
CA THR A 124 45.77 -41.26 10.40
C THR A 124 44.88 -41.07 11.64
N ALA A 125 45.41 -40.41 12.68
CA ALA A 125 44.66 -40.14 13.91
C ALA A 125 43.47 -39.21 13.67
N VAL A 126 43.66 -38.14 12.90
CA VAL A 126 42.61 -37.18 12.58
C VAL A 126 41.56 -37.79 11.63
N CYS A 127 41.96 -38.62 10.67
CA CYS A 127 41.05 -39.36 9.79
C CYS A 127 40.15 -40.33 10.59
N ALA A 128 40.69 -40.98 11.62
CA ALA A 128 39.91 -41.82 12.53
C ALA A 128 38.86 -40.99 13.31
N ILE A 129 39.24 -39.80 13.78
CA ILE A 129 38.32 -38.86 14.44
C ILE A 129 37.20 -38.46 13.47
N ALA A 130 37.53 -37.99 12.25
CA ALA A 130 36.57 -37.60 11.23
C ALA A 130 35.58 -38.72 10.91
N THR A 131 36.08 -39.95 10.72
CA THR A 131 35.25 -41.14 10.46
C THR A 131 34.32 -41.45 11.63
N SER A 132 34.81 -41.36 12.88
CA SER A 132 34.00 -41.61 14.07
C SER A 132 32.92 -40.53 14.29
N SER A 133 33.26 -39.26 14.04
CA SER A 133 32.32 -38.13 14.12
C SER A 133 31.26 -38.22 13.02
N GLY A 134 31.63 -38.59 11.79
CA GLY A 134 30.69 -38.83 10.70
C GLY A 134 29.73 -39.99 10.98
N ALA A 135 30.22 -41.10 11.53
CA ALA A 135 29.37 -42.22 11.95
C ALA A 135 28.40 -41.82 13.07
N ARG A 136 28.88 -41.05 14.06
CA ARG A 136 28.02 -40.54 15.15
C ARG A 136 26.98 -39.56 14.62
N LEU A 137 27.35 -38.66 13.71
CA LEU A 137 26.43 -37.73 13.06
C LEU A 137 25.32 -38.49 12.31
N ALA A 138 25.65 -39.56 11.60
CA ALA A 138 24.65 -40.39 10.92
C ALA A 138 23.64 -41.01 11.89
N THR A 139 24.10 -41.50 13.06
CA THR A 139 23.21 -42.01 14.11
C THR A 139 22.30 -40.91 14.69
N VAL A 140 22.88 -39.76 15.02
CA VAL A 140 22.15 -38.61 15.59
C VAL A 140 21.11 -38.07 14.60
N ASN A 141 21.45 -38.02 13.30
CA ASN A 141 20.50 -37.63 12.25
C ASN A 141 19.37 -38.63 12.07
N ALA A 142 19.64 -39.94 12.21
CA ALA A 142 18.59 -40.96 12.17
C ALA A 142 17.63 -40.84 13.37
N GLU A 143 18.15 -40.56 14.57
CA GLU A 143 17.36 -40.28 15.76
C GLU A 143 16.50 -39.01 15.60
N ALA A 144 17.09 -37.93 15.04
CA ALA A 144 16.37 -36.70 14.74
C ALA A 144 15.25 -36.93 13.70
N ALA A 145 15.52 -37.70 12.65
CA ALA A 145 14.53 -38.04 11.63
C ALA A 145 13.37 -38.84 12.23
N ALA A 146 13.66 -39.83 13.07
CA ALA A 146 12.64 -40.63 13.75
C ALA A 146 11.73 -39.77 14.65
N LEU A 147 12.30 -38.81 15.38
CA LEU A 147 11.53 -37.87 16.19
C LEU A 147 10.67 -36.92 15.35
N SER A 148 11.21 -36.43 14.22
CA SER A 148 10.47 -35.51 13.33
C SER A 148 9.28 -36.17 12.61
N THR A 149 9.31 -37.49 12.41
CA THR A 149 8.23 -38.26 11.79
C THR A 149 7.07 -38.53 12.76
N ARG A 150 7.27 -38.34 14.07
CA ARG A 150 6.16 -38.47 15.02
C ARG A 150 5.12 -37.36 14.77
N GLN A 151 3.85 -37.76 14.73
CA GLN A 151 2.74 -36.87 14.39
C GLN A 151 2.59 -35.70 15.38
N ASP A 152 2.78 -35.96 16.67
CA ASP A 152 2.73 -34.98 17.75
C ASP A 152 3.81 -33.88 17.61
N VAL A 153 5.05 -34.28 17.34
CA VAL A 153 6.20 -33.38 17.12
C VAL A 153 6.04 -32.57 15.84
N SER A 154 5.66 -33.21 14.74
CA SER A 154 5.46 -32.52 13.46
C SER A 154 4.33 -31.50 13.51
N CYS A 155 3.22 -31.80 14.19
CA CYS A 155 2.12 -30.85 14.41
C CYS A 155 2.59 -29.62 15.20
N LEU A 156 3.33 -29.80 16.31
CA LEU A 156 3.83 -28.67 17.10
C LEU A 156 4.83 -27.81 16.33
N LEU A 157 5.76 -28.42 15.57
CA LEU A 157 6.71 -27.67 14.74
C LEU A 157 6.00 -26.88 13.62
N ALA A 158 4.93 -27.44 13.05
CA ALA A 158 4.10 -26.74 12.06
C ALA A 158 3.32 -25.58 12.69
N GLU A 159 2.78 -25.74 13.90
CA GLU A 159 2.14 -24.67 14.65
C GLU A 159 3.12 -23.52 14.94
N GLU A 160 4.34 -23.82 15.36
CA GLU A 160 5.38 -22.82 15.62
C GLU A 160 5.74 -22.04 14.35
N ARG A 161 6.00 -22.74 13.23
CA ARG A 161 6.27 -22.10 11.94
C ARG A 161 5.11 -21.22 11.48
N ALA A 162 3.87 -21.68 11.64
CA ALA A 162 2.70 -20.89 11.29
C ALA A 162 2.59 -19.61 12.15
N ARG A 163 2.97 -19.67 13.44
CA ARG A 163 3.02 -18.49 14.31
C ARG A 163 4.13 -17.54 13.91
N GLU A 164 5.33 -18.04 13.62
CA GLU A 164 6.46 -17.22 13.14
C GLU A 164 6.13 -16.52 11.82
N ASP A 165 5.56 -17.26 10.85
CA ASP A 165 5.11 -16.72 9.58
C ASP A 165 4.01 -15.66 9.77
N ALA A 166 3.08 -15.86 10.70
CA ALA A 166 2.07 -14.87 11.02
C ALA A 166 2.69 -13.58 11.58
N VAL A 167 3.66 -13.70 12.50
CA VAL A 167 4.38 -12.55 13.05
C VAL A 167 5.18 -11.81 11.96
N LEU A 168 5.83 -12.54 11.06
CA LEU A 168 6.55 -11.95 9.93
C LEU A 168 5.61 -11.22 8.97
N ARG A 169 4.47 -11.83 8.61
CA ARG A 169 3.44 -11.20 7.77
C ARG A 169 2.87 -9.95 8.44
N GLU A 170 2.56 -10.00 9.73
CA GLU A 170 2.12 -8.82 10.47
C GLU A 170 3.18 -7.71 10.48
N ALA A 171 4.45 -8.07 10.66
CA ALA A 171 5.55 -7.11 10.62
C ALA A 171 5.73 -6.49 9.22
N GLU A 172 5.58 -7.28 8.16
CA GLU A 172 5.62 -6.80 6.77
C GLU A 172 4.45 -5.86 6.46
N GLU A 173 3.23 -6.20 6.84
CA GLU A 173 2.07 -5.33 6.65
C GLU A 173 2.21 -4.03 7.43
N ARG A 174 2.67 -4.08 8.70
CA ARG A 174 2.99 -2.86 9.47
C ARG A 174 4.04 -2.00 8.79
N ARG A 175 5.07 -2.62 8.17
CA ARG A 175 6.10 -1.88 7.41
C ARG A 175 5.53 -1.24 6.15
N LYS A 176 4.65 -1.93 5.42
CA LYS A 176 3.97 -1.37 4.24
C LYS A 176 3.08 -0.19 4.62
N GLU A 177 2.27 -0.34 5.67
CA GLU A 177 1.43 0.74 6.20
C GLU A 177 2.25 1.95 6.65
N ALA A 178 3.37 1.72 7.35
CA ALA A 178 4.25 2.80 7.80
C ALA A 178 4.84 3.57 6.62
N ARG A 179 5.32 2.87 5.58
CA ARG A 179 5.84 3.50 4.36
C ARG A 179 4.77 4.32 3.64
N LEU A 180 3.55 3.79 3.55
CA LEU A 180 2.44 4.51 2.94
C LEU A 180 2.12 5.80 3.69
N ARG A 181 2.07 5.75 5.03
CA ARG A 181 1.86 6.95 5.86
C ARG A 181 2.97 7.98 5.67
N GLU A 182 4.23 7.55 5.65
CA GLU A 182 5.37 8.45 5.41
C GLU A 182 5.26 9.14 4.04
N GLN A 183 4.86 8.42 2.99
CA GLN A 183 4.69 8.99 1.66
C GLN A 183 3.50 9.97 1.59
N ILE A 184 2.39 9.67 2.30
CA ILE A 184 1.25 10.59 2.43
C ILE A 184 1.66 11.86 3.16
N GLU A 185 2.40 11.75 4.27
CA GLU A 185 2.92 12.89 5.02
C GLU A 185 3.88 13.73 4.17
N HIS A 186 4.74 13.09 3.38
CA HIS A 186 5.62 13.77 2.44
C HIS A 186 4.82 14.55 1.37
N ALA A 187 3.74 13.97 0.84
CA ALA A 187 2.86 14.67 -0.09
C ALA A 187 2.18 15.88 0.56
N ASP A 188 1.71 15.73 1.80
CA ASP A 188 1.08 16.81 2.57
C ASP A 188 2.07 17.95 2.82
N GLU A 189 3.32 17.62 3.12
CA GLU A 189 4.39 18.61 3.31
C GLU A 189 4.73 19.35 2.01
N LEU A 190 4.84 18.64 0.88
CA LEU A 190 4.98 19.27 -0.44
C LEU A 190 3.82 20.23 -0.74
N ALA A 191 2.59 19.85 -0.37
CA ALA A 191 1.43 20.72 -0.52
C ALA A 191 1.51 21.96 0.38
N ARG A 192 2.00 21.84 1.63
CA ARG A 192 2.23 23.00 2.52
C ARG A 192 3.29 23.96 1.98
N GLN A 193 4.30 23.44 1.29
CA GLN A 193 5.36 24.23 0.66
C GLN A 193 4.94 24.90 -0.66
N GLY A 194 3.67 24.80 -1.05
CA GLY A 194 3.16 25.36 -2.31
C GLY A 194 3.44 24.49 -3.54
N LYS A 195 4.05 23.31 -3.38
CA LYS A 195 4.36 22.38 -4.47
C LYS A 195 3.21 21.41 -4.75
N GLY A 196 2.00 21.94 -4.91
CA GLY A 196 0.77 21.14 -5.07
C GLY A 196 0.81 20.16 -6.24
N ASN A 197 1.43 20.53 -7.37
CA ASN A 197 1.56 19.65 -8.53
C ASN A 197 2.51 18.46 -8.30
N GLU A 198 3.53 18.61 -7.46
CA GLU A 198 4.42 17.51 -7.07
C GLU A 198 3.70 16.56 -6.09
N ALA A 199 3.00 17.13 -5.11
CA ALA A 199 2.16 16.36 -4.19
C ALA A 199 1.10 15.53 -4.93
N LEU A 200 0.39 16.11 -5.90
CA LEU A 200 -0.61 15.40 -6.71
C LEU A 200 -0.01 14.30 -7.59
N ARG A 201 1.21 14.50 -8.12
CA ARG A 201 1.89 13.46 -8.91
C ARG A 201 2.28 12.27 -8.03
N LEU A 202 2.82 12.53 -6.84
CA LEU A 202 3.19 11.49 -5.89
C LEU A 202 1.95 10.72 -5.41
N LEU A 203 0.89 11.41 -4.99
CA LEU A 203 -0.37 10.77 -4.58
C LEU A 203 -1.02 10.00 -5.74
N GLY A 204 -0.90 10.49 -6.98
CA GLY A 204 -1.38 9.78 -8.17
C GLY A 204 -0.67 8.44 -8.40
N HIS A 205 0.65 8.40 -8.22
CA HIS A 205 1.42 7.14 -8.26
C HIS A 205 0.95 6.16 -7.19
N LEU A 206 0.84 6.61 -5.94
CA LEU A 206 0.36 5.77 -4.84
C LEU A 206 -1.06 5.26 -5.08
N THR A 207 -1.92 6.06 -5.72
CA THR A 207 -3.32 5.66 -5.99
C THR A 207 -3.36 4.56 -7.04
N SER A 208 -2.41 4.55 -7.99
CA SER A 208 -2.29 3.47 -8.98
C SER A 208 -1.80 2.16 -8.36
N GLU A 209 -0.93 2.23 -7.34
CA GLU A 209 -0.44 1.06 -6.62
C GLU A 209 -1.48 0.53 -5.62
N GLN A 210 -2.25 1.41 -4.98
CA GLN A 210 -3.18 1.08 -3.89
C GLN A 210 -4.50 1.86 -4.01
N PRO A 211 -5.42 1.42 -4.89
CA PRO A 211 -6.63 2.19 -5.22
C PRO A 211 -7.69 2.23 -4.11
N ASN A 212 -7.62 1.33 -3.11
CA ASN A 212 -8.65 1.16 -2.09
C ASN A 212 -8.33 1.83 -0.74
N GLU A 213 -7.23 2.60 -0.64
CA GLU A 213 -6.82 3.19 0.64
C GLU A 213 -7.60 4.50 0.93
N PRO A 214 -8.43 4.56 1.99
CA PRO A 214 -9.22 5.76 2.31
C PRO A 214 -8.38 6.95 2.74
N GLN A 215 -7.24 6.72 3.41
CA GLN A 215 -6.33 7.77 3.85
C GLN A 215 -5.75 8.53 2.64
N LEU A 216 -5.41 7.80 1.58
CA LEU A 216 -4.88 8.36 0.35
C LEU A 216 -5.92 9.22 -0.39
N ALA A 217 -7.15 8.71 -0.51
CA ALA A 217 -8.25 9.46 -1.12
C ALA A 217 -8.53 10.78 -0.36
N SER A 218 -8.51 10.74 0.97
CA SER A 218 -8.69 11.93 1.80
C SER A 218 -7.55 12.95 1.61
N CYS A 219 -6.28 12.49 1.61
CA CYS A 219 -5.14 13.37 1.39
C CYS A 219 -5.17 14.02 0.00
N LEU A 220 -5.46 13.24 -1.05
CA LEU A 220 -5.56 13.72 -2.41
C LEU A 220 -6.63 14.82 -2.56
N GLU A 221 -7.79 14.63 -1.96
CA GLU A 221 -8.85 15.64 -1.93
C GLU A 221 -8.43 16.91 -1.17
N ASN A 222 -7.74 16.77 -0.03
CA ASN A 222 -7.22 17.90 0.74
C ASN A 222 -6.19 18.71 -0.06
N VAL A 223 -5.26 18.03 -0.75
CA VAL A 223 -4.26 18.68 -1.60
C VAL A 223 -4.93 19.40 -2.78
N ARG A 224 -5.93 18.78 -3.42
CA ARG A 224 -6.72 19.43 -4.48
C ARG A 224 -7.40 20.70 -3.99
N ARG A 225 -8.08 20.66 -2.83
CA ARG A 225 -8.73 21.84 -2.25
C ARG A 225 -7.74 22.95 -1.92
N ARG A 226 -6.58 22.61 -1.36
CA ARG A 226 -5.53 23.59 -1.08
C ARG A 226 -4.99 24.23 -2.37
N ALA A 227 -4.67 23.42 -3.38
CA ALA A 227 -4.20 23.91 -4.67
C ALA A 227 -5.23 24.83 -5.33
N TRP A 228 -6.52 24.47 -5.27
CA TRP A 228 -7.61 25.29 -5.77
C TRP A 228 -7.77 26.61 -5.02
N ALA A 229 -7.65 26.59 -3.69
CA ALA A 229 -7.69 27.80 -2.86
C ALA A 229 -6.52 28.76 -3.18
N VAL A 230 -5.30 28.22 -3.31
CA VAL A 230 -4.11 29.01 -3.70
C VAL A 230 -4.32 29.64 -5.07
N LYS A 231 -4.73 28.83 -6.07
CA LYS A 231 -5.02 29.34 -7.43
C LYS A 231 -6.09 30.44 -7.40
N THR A 232 -7.14 30.27 -6.60
CA THR A 232 -8.20 31.28 -6.46
C THR A 232 -7.65 32.60 -5.91
N VAL A 233 -6.83 32.56 -4.86
CA VAL A 233 -6.20 33.75 -4.27
C VAL A 233 -5.24 34.43 -5.26
N GLU A 234 -4.47 33.66 -6.01
CA GLU A 234 -3.58 34.17 -7.07
C GLU A 234 -4.37 34.91 -8.15
N VAL A 235 -5.46 34.31 -8.65
CA VAL A 235 -6.35 34.91 -9.65
C VAL A 235 -6.98 36.19 -9.10
N GLU A 236 -7.50 36.18 -7.87
CA GLU A 236 -8.07 37.38 -7.25
C GLU A 236 -7.03 38.50 -7.07
N SER A 237 -5.79 38.14 -6.71
CA SER A 237 -4.69 39.08 -6.60
C SER A 237 -4.33 39.69 -7.96
N ALA A 238 -4.21 38.86 -8.98
CA ALA A 238 -3.93 39.29 -10.36
C ALA A 238 -5.04 40.21 -10.89
N VAL A 239 -6.32 39.91 -10.63
CA VAL A 239 -7.44 40.80 -10.96
C VAL A 239 -7.35 42.13 -10.20
N ARG A 240 -7.00 42.10 -8.92
CA ARG A 240 -6.85 43.32 -8.11
C ARG A 240 -5.72 44.20 -8.63
N GLU A 241 -4.60 43.60 -9.02
CA GLU A 241 -3.45 44.29 -9.61
C GLU A 241 -3.76 44.85 -10.99
N ALA A 242 -4.37 44.05 -11.87
CA ALA A 242 -4.84 44.49 -13.17
C ALA A 242 -5.82 45.67 -13.04
N ARG A 243 -6.73 45.65 -12.05
CA ARG A 243 -7.63 46.77 -11.74
C ARG A 243 -6.92 48.02 -11.18
N ARG A 244 -5.68 47.92 -10.70
CA ARG A 244 -4.87 49.10 -10.34
C ARG A 244 -4.18 49.68 -11.57
N LEU A 245 -3.64 48.80 -12.41
CA LEU A 245 -2.87 49.18 -13.60
C LEU A 245 -3.74 49.63 -14.77
N PHE A 246 -4.96 49.10 -14.93
CA PHE A 246 -5.77 49.32 -16.14
C PHE A 246 -6.04 50.79 -16.48
N ARG A 247 -5.98 51.69 -15.47
CA ARG A 247 -6.21 53.12 -15.72
C ARG A 247 -5.03 53.83 -16.36
N ARG A 248 -3.81 53.43 -16.02
CA ARG A 248 -2.56 54.09 -16.43
C ARG A 248 -1.85 53.30 -17.52
N GLU A 249 -1.81 51.98 -17.37
CA GLU A 249 -1.00 51.06 -18.16
C GLU A 249 -1.85 49.85 -18.59
N PRO A 250 -2.78 50.03 -19.54
CA PRO A 250 -3.70 48.97 -19.97
C PRO A 250 -2.99 47.76 -20.59
N HIS A 251 -1.84 47.95 -21.24
CA HIS A 251 -1.04 46.85 -21.79
C HIS A 251 -0.48 45.92 -20.70
N GLN A 252 0.00 46.47 -19.58
CA GLN A 252 0.50 45.66 -18.47
C GLN A 252 -0.63 44.91 -17.78
N ALA A 253 -1.80 45.55 -17.63
CA ALA A 253 -2.98 44.89 -17.11
C ALA A 253 -3.41 43.69 -17.98
N LEU A 254 -3.30 43.80 -19.31
CA LEU A 254 -3.57 42.68 -20.22
C LEU A 254 -2.53 41.58 -20.11
N ALA A 255 -1.24 41.91 -20.03
CA ALA A 255 -0.18 40.92 -19.85
C ALA A 255 -0.40 40.06 -18.58
N ILE A 256 -0.82 40.67 -17.47
CA ILE A 256 -1.15 39.94 -16.23
C ILE A 256 -2.37 39.03 -16.43
N LEU A 257 -3.39 39.47 -17.17
CA LEU A 257 -4.66 38.75 -17.31
C LEU A 257 -4.62 37.65 -18.38
N ASP A 258 -3.80 37.80 -19.43
CA ASP A 258 -3.69 36.86 -20.54
C ASP A 258 -3.04 35.53 -20.11
N ASP A 259 -2.12 35.57 -19.15
CA ASP A 259 -1.42 34.40 -18.62
C ASP A 259 -2.20 33.62 -17.55
N ILE A 260 -3.38 34.10 -17.15
CA ILE A 260 -4.18 33.46 -16.11
C ILE A 260 -4.89 32.21 -16.64
N ASP A 261 -4.62 31.07 -16.00
CA ASP A 261 -5.39 29.85 -16.23
C ASP A 261 -6.75 29.89 -15.50
N LEU A 262 -7.82 30.05 -16.28
CA LEU A 262 -9.20 30.08 -15.80
C LEU A 262 -9.86 28.70 -15.68
N ALA A 263 -9.16 27.60 -15.94
CA ALA A 263 -9.71 26.26 -15.79
C ALA A 263 -10.15 25.99 -14.33
N ASP A 264 -11.34 25.39 -14.18
CA ASP A 264 -11.93 24.97 -12.89
C ASP A 264 -12.12 26.09 -11.85
N MET A 265 -12.21 27.34 -12.31
CA MET A 265 -12.48 28.51 -11.47
C MET A 265 -13.99 28.77 -11.28
N PRO A 266 -14.41 29.35 -10.15
CA PRO A 266 -15.79 29.79 -9.95
C PRO A 266 -16.27 30.71 -11.07
N GLU A 267 -17.50 30.51 -11.53
CA GLU A 267 -18.10 31.30 -12.61
C GLU A 267 -18.08 32.80 -12.31
N GLU A 268 -18.33 33.20 -11.06
CA GLU A 268 -18.28 34.61 -10.68
C GLU A 268 -16.88 35.20 -10.87
N LEU A 269 -15.83 34.45 -10.52
CA LEU A 269 -14.45 34.89 -10.66
C LEU A 269 -14.06 34.96 -12.14
N VAL A 270 -14.41 33.95 -12.93
CA VAL A 270 -14.20 33.93 -14.39
C VAL A 270 -14.85 35.16 -15.03
N ARG A 271 -16.10 35.47 -14.67
CA ARG A 271 -16.81 36.66 -15.17
C ARG A 271 -16.14 37.97 -14.74
N GLN A 272 -15.60 38.04 -13.54
CA GLN A 272 -14.86 39.21 -13.06
C GLN A 272 -13.54 39.42 -13.81
N VAL A 273 -12.76 38.36 -14.02
CA VAL A 273 -11.50 38.40 -14.78
C VAL A 273 -11.81 38.83 -16.22
N TYR A 274 -12.78 38.16 -16.86
CA TYR A 274 -13.19 38.44 -18.23
C TYR A 274 -13.67 39.88 -18.42
N GLY A 275 -14.49 40.39 -17.49
CA GLY A 275 -14.96 41.77 -17.50
C GLY A 275 -13.81 42.78 -17.36
N CYS A 276 -12.84 42.51 -16.49
CA CYS A 276 -11.66 43.34 -16.32
C CYS A 276 -10.77 43.36 -17.58
N TRP A 277 -10.55 42.19 -18.16
CA TRP A 277 -9.81 42.01 -19.41
C TRP A 277 -10.45 42.78 -20.57
N LEU A 278 -11.76 42.62 -20.77
CA LEU A 278 -12.48 43.31 -21.84
C LEU A 278 -12.44 44.84 -21.68
N GLN A 279 -12.53 45.34 -20.43
CA GLN A 279 -12.41 46.76 -20.14
C GLN A 279 -10.99 47.29 -20.43
N ALA A 280 -9.95 46.52 -20.13
CA ALA A 280 -8.57 46.88 -20.47
C ALA A 280 -8.38 46.94 -21.99
N CYS A 281 -8.89 45.96 -22.74
CA CYS A 281 -8.88 45.95 -24.20
C CYS A 281 -9.58 47.19 -24.81
N ARG A 282 -10.75 47.58 -24.30
CA ARG A 282 -11.47 48.78 -24.76
C ARG A 282 -10.66 50.06 -24.57
N ARG A 283 -9.86 50.16 -23.51
CA ARG A 283 -9.04 51.35 -23.24
C ARG A 283 -7.88 51.51 -24.20
N LEU A 284 -7.46 50.45 -24.89
CA LEU A 284 -6.44 50.54 -25.93
C LEU A 284 -6.90 51.30 -27.17
N LYS A 285 -8.21 51.57 -27.32
CA LYS A 285 -8.80 52.31 -28.46
C LYS A 285 -8.29 51.82 -29.83
N LEU A 286 -8.21 50.49 -29.96
CA LEU A 286 -7.73 49.83 -31.16
C LEU A 286 -8.72 50.03 -32.31
N GLU A 287 -8.27 50.63 -33.41
CA GLU A 287 -9.12 50.88 -34.58
C GLU A 287 -9.51 49.56 -35.26
N GLY A 288 -10.78 49.44 -35.64
CA GLY A 288 -11.31 48.24 -36.31
C GLY A 288 -11.30 46.98 -35.43
N ALA A 289 -11.09 47.10 -34.12
CA ALA A 289 -10.96 45.95 -33.24
C ALA A 289 -12.24 45.10 -33.19
N THR A 290 -12.05 43.78 -33.22
CA THR A 290 -13.10 42.78 -33.18
C THR A 290 -12.89 41.86 -31.99
N HIS A 291 -13.94 41.66 -31.21
CA HIS A 291 -14.01 40.76 -30.07
C HIS A 291 -14.65 39.43 -30.47
N TYR A 292 -13.93 38.34 -30.24
CA TYR A 292 -14.38 36.97 -30.43
C TYR A 292 -14.54 36.27 -29.07
N SER A 293 -15.67 35.60 -28.84
CA SER A 293 -16.00 34.94 -27.57
C SER A 293 -16.68 33.59 -27.83
N PRO A 294 -15.92 32.47 -27.91
CA PRO A 294 -16.49 31.15 -28.20
C PRO A 294 -17.20 30.50 -27.01
N ALA A 295 -16.85 30.86 -25.77
CA ALA A 295 -17.43 30.30 -24.56
C ALA A 295 -17.21 31.25 -23.37
N MET A 296 -17.88 30.99 -22.24
CA MET A 296 -17.65 31.74 -21.01
C MET A 296 -16.20 31.66 -20.57
N GLY A 297 -15.60 32.82 -20.25
CA GLY A 297 -14.20 32.90 -19.82
C GLY A 297 -13.17 32.72 -20.94
N LYS A 298 -13.59 32.59 -22.20
CA LYS A 298 -12.71 32.45 -23.36
C LYS A 298 -12.98 33.55 -24.36
N GLY A 299 -11.96 34.32 -24.71
CA GLY A 299 -12.11 35.44 -25.63
C GLY A 299 -10.81 35.88 -26.26
N ALA A 300 -10.92 36.55 -27.40
CA ALA A 300 -9.80 37.19 -28.08
C ALA A 300 -10.23 38.54 -28.64
N VAL A 301 -9.32 39.52 -28.59
CA VAL A 301 -9.45 40.79 -29.30
C VAL A 301 -8.47 40.79 -30.45
N LEU A 302 -8.99 41.05 -31.65
CA LEU A 302 -8.23 41.06 -32.88
C LEU A 302 -8.34 42.41 -33.58
N VAL A 303 -7.30 42.81 -34.32
CA VAL A 303 -7.27 44.02 -35.16
C VAL A 303 -7.01 43.66 -36.63
N PRO A 304 -7.46 44.48 -37.58
CA PRO A 304 -7.11 44.29 -38.99
C PRO A 304 -5.60 44.43 -39.20
N ALA A 305 -5.01 43.48 -39.93
CA ALA A 305 -3.63 43.54 -40.41
C ALA A 305 -3.60 43.94 -41.90
N ASP A 306 -2.42 44.36 -42.39
CA ASP A 306 -2.22 44.85 -43.76
C ASP A 306 -2.55 43.81 -44.84
N ASP A 307 -2.49 42.52 -44.50
CA ASP A 307 -2.77 41.38 -45.39
C ASP A 307 -4.27 41.01 -45.45
N GLY A 308 -5.15 41.82 -44.85
CA GLY A 308 -6.58 41.58 -44.76
C GLY A 308 -7.00 40.50 -43.76
N ARG A 309 -6.05 39.96 -42.98
CA ARG A 309 -6.32 39.03 -41.87
C ARG A 309 -6.53 39.79 -40.55
N LEU A 310 -7.04 39.08 -39.55
CA LEU A 310 -7.19 39.61 -38.19
C LEU A 310 -6.05 39.09 -37.32
N GLU A 311 -5.31 40.00 -36.70
CA GLU A 311 -4.20 39.69 -35.79
C GLU A 311 -4.68 39.79 -34.34
N VAL A 312 -4.40 38.75 -33.55
CA VAL A 312 -4.73 38.73 -32.12
C VAL A 312 -3.83 39.74 -31.40
N VAL A 313 -4.45 40.65 -30.65
CA VAL A 313 -3.74 41.58 -29.76
C VAL A 313 -3.65 41.01 -28.36
N SER A 314 -4.72 40.37 -27.90
CA SER A 314 -4.82 39.80 -26.56
C SER A 314 -5.86 38.68 -26.56
N ALA A 315 -5.62 37.64 -25.76
CA ALA A 315 -6.48 36.48 -25.66
C ALA A 315 -6.48 35.92 -24.25
N ILE A 316 -7.66 35.49 -23.79
CA ILE A 316 -7.86 34.92 -22.46
C ILE A 316 -8.57 33.57 -22.57
N GLY A 317 -8.11 32.58 -21.80
CA GLY A 317 -8.69 31.23 -21.77
C GLY A 317 -8.55 30.44 -23.09
N LEU A 318 -7.67 30.88 -23.99
CA LEU A 318 -7.40 30.28 -25.31
C LEU A 318 -5.91 29.94 -25.45
N PRO A 319 -5.43 28.78 -24.93
CA PRO A 319 -4.00 28.49 -24.76
C PRO A 319 -3.18 28.42 -26.05
N ARG A 320 -3.83 28.33 -27.22
CA ARG A 320 -3.18 28.32 -28.54
C ARG A 320 -3.22 29.67 -29.27
N TRP A 321 -3.88 30.67 -28.68
CA TRP A 321 -4.07 31.99 -29.29
C TRP A 321 -3.17 32.96 -28.52
N LYS A 322 -2.13 33.42 -29.20
CA LYS A 322 -1.17 34.38 -28.63
C LYS A 322 -1.21 35.67 -29.42
N ALA A 323 -0.75 36.76 -28.81
CA ALA A 323 -0.54 38.01 -29.52
C ALA A 323 0.31 37.77 -30.79
N GLY A 324 -0.09 38.36 -31.91
CA GLY A 324 0.54 38.16 -33.22
C GLY A 324 0.02 36.97 -34.04
N CYS A 325 -0.80 36.08 -33.46
CA CYS A 325 -1.46 35.03 -34.26
C CYS A 325 -2.48 35.65 -35.23
N ARG A 326 -2.48 35.19 -36.49
CA ARG A 326 -3.36 35.72 -37.54
C ARG A 326 -4.42 34.71 -37.98
N PHE A 327 -5.64 35.19 -38.17
CA PHE A 327 -6.80 34.39 -38.57
C PHE A 327 -7.55 35.04 -39.71
N SER A 328 -8.20 34.24 -40.56
CA SER A 328 -9.12 34.78 -41.55
C SER A 328 -10.42 35.24 -40.89
N ALA A 329 -10.97 36.38 -41.34
CA ALA A 329 -12.24 36.88 -40.83
C ALA A 329 -13.40 35.88 -41.01
N SER A 330 -13.35 35.05 -42.07
CA SER A 330 -14.35 34.02 -42.35
C SER A 330 -14.33 32.83 -41.38
N ALA A 331 -13.21 32.57 -40.70
CA ALA A 331 -13.10 31.49 -39.71
C ALA A 331 -13.69 31.86 -38.34
N LEU A 332 -13.86 33.16 -38.07
CA LEU A 332 -14.26 33.71 -36.77
C LEU A 332 -15.77 33.96 -36.69
N LYS A 333 -16.56 32.88 -36.77
CA LYS A 333 -18.02 32.98 -36.65
C LYS A 333 -18.43 33.57 -35.30
N GLY A 334 -19.22 34.65 -35.32
CA GLY A 334 -19.75 35.31 -34.12
C GLY A 334 -18.85 36.39 -33.52
N ALA A 335 -17.76 36.77 -34.18
CA ALA A 335 -16.95 37.92 -33.79
C ALA A 335 -17.74 39.23 -33.93
N ARG A 336 -17.62 40.14 -32.96
CA ARG A 336 -18.38 41.40 -32.87
C ARG A 336 -17.43 42.58 -32.74
N PRO A 337 -17.77 43.78 -33.24
CA PRO A 337 -16.96 44.97 -33.03
C PRO A 337 -16.73 45.24 -31.54
N LEU A 338 -15.48 45.51 -31.16
CA LEU A 338 -15.12 45.95 -29.82
C LEU A 338 -15.51 47.43 -29.69
N ARG A 339 -16.67 47.70 -29.09
CA ARG A 339 -17.13 49.05 -28.75
C ARG A 339 -16.61 49.51 -27.41
#